data_AF-A0A9Y2I983-F1
#
_entry.id   AF-A0A9Y2I983-F1
#
_cell.length_a   1.000
_cell.length_b   1.000
_cell.length_c   1.000
_cell.angle_alpha   90.00
_cell.angle_beta   90.00
_cell.angle_gamma   90.00
#
_symmetry.space_group_name_H-M   'P 1'
#
loop_
_entity.id
_entity.type
_entity.pdbx_description
1 polymer ?
#
loop_
_entity_poly.entity_id
_entity_poly.type
_entity_poly.pdbx_seq_one_letter_code
_entity_poly.pdbx_strand_id
1 'polypeptide(L)'
;MGGWQVRTARWVMAVQAVASIGIWVVQLLAVLERLDHGQDVPGSVWLVLVLNPVIAVLVAVAAGFLARHAWAATLGVAMEVIGAVSALISVLTGYYQAVVAILLAIAVITLIVRRRQPAVV
;
A
#
# COMPACT_ATOMS: atom_id res chain seq x y z
N MET A 1 -4.33 -11.62 -25.39
CA MET A 1 -3.44 -10.56 -24.85
C MET A 1 -2.98 -10.93 -23.43
N GLY A 2 -1.72 -11.35 -23.33
CA GLY A 2 -0.85 -11.29 -22.14
C GLY A 2 -1.28 -11.86 -20.79
N GLY A 3 -1.49 -13.18 -20.64
CA GLY A 3 -1.58 -13.82 -19.30
C GLY A 3 -0.37 -13.51 -18.38
N TRP A 4 0.78 -13.16 -18.97
CA TRP A 4 1.97 -12.67 -18.28
C TRP A 4 1.77 -11.33 -17.56
N GLN A 5 1.08 -10.35 -18.15
CA GLN A 5 0.88 -9.03 -17.54
C GLN A 5 0.01 -9.10 -16.28
N VAL A 6 -1.04 -9.92 -16.31
CA VAL A 6 -1.91 -10.17 -15.13
C VAL A 6 -1.13 -10.89 -14.02
N ARG A 7 -0.26 -11.83 -14.41
CA ARG A 7 0.59 -12.56 -13.47
C ARG A 7 1.61 -11.64 -12.81
N THR A 8 2.26 -10.75 -13.58
CA THR A 8 3.19 -9.74 -13.05
C THR A 8 2.48 -8.76 -12.12
N ALA A 9 1.34 -8.20 -12.51
CA ALA A 9 0.59 -7.25 -11.67
C ALA A 9 0.18 -7.89 -10.34
N ARG A 10 -0.31 -9.13 -10.36
CA ARG A 10 -0.66 -9.88 -9.15
C ARG A 10 0.55 -10.11 -8.24
N TRP A 11 1.70 -10.48 -8.79
CA TRP A 11 2.93 -10.67 -7.99
C TRP A 11 3.42 -9.36 -7.38
N VAL A 12 3.42 -8.26 -8.15
CA VAL A 12 3.82 -6.95 -7.63
C VAL A 12 2.89 -6.50 -6.50
N MET A 13 1.57 -6.62 -6.67
CA MET A 13 0.62 -6.29 -5.60
C MET A 13 0.79 -7.18 -4.35
N ALA A 14 1.12 -8.46 -4.52
CA ALA A 14 1.38 -9.37 -3.41
C ALA A 14 2.67 -9.01 -2.67
N VAL A 15 3.77 -8.79 -3.40
CA VAL A 15 5.05 -8.32 -2.83
C VAL A 15 4.86 -6.99 -2.12
N GLN A 16 4.09 -6.08 -2.70
CA GLN A 16 3.78 -4.81 -2.07
C GLN A 16 2.98 -4.99 -0.78
N ALA A 17 1.94 -5.83 -0.76
CA ALA A 17 1.18 -6.08 0.46
C ALA A 17 2.10 -6.60 1.59
N VAL A 18 3.02 -7.50 1.28
CA VAL A 18 4.03 -7.98 2.24
C VAL A 18 4.98 -6.86 2.68
N ALA A 19 5.50 -6.05 1.75
CA ALA A 19 6.35 -4.92 2.08
C ALA A 19 5.64 -3.88 2.96
N SER A 20 4.37 -3.57 2.67
CA SER A 20 3.54 -2.66 3.47
C SER A 20 3.32 -3.18 4.89
N ILE A 21 3.13 -4.49 5.07
CA ILE A 21 3.07 -5.10 6.40
C ILE A 21 4.41 -4.98 7.13
N GLY A 22 5.53 -5.22 6.45
CA GLY A 22 6.87 -5.05 7.02
C GLY A 22 7.12 -3.61 7.51
N ILE A 23 6.78 -2.62 6.69
CA ILE A 23 6.87 -1.19 7.06
C ILE A 23 5.98 -0.88 8.26
N TRP A 24 4.76 -1.41 8.27
CA TRP A 24 3.84 -1.26 9.41
C TRP A 24 4.41 -1.83 10.70
N VAL A 25 5.03 -3.02 10.68
CA VAL A 25 5.67 -3.61 11.86
C VAL A 25 6.78 -2.69 12.38
N VAL A 26 7.65 -2.18 11.51
CA VAL A 26 8.71 -1.23 11.91
C VAL A 26 8.12 0.03 12.52
N GLN A 27 7.02 0.56 11.96
CA GLN A 27 6.33 1.72 12.51
C GLN A 27 5.71 1.43 13.88
N LEU A 28 5.12 0.25 14.08
CA LEU A 28 4.60 -0.20 15.38
C LEU A 28 5.71 -0.28 16.43
N LEU A 29 6.86 -0.89 16.09
CA LEU A 29 8.00 -0.98 17.00
C LEU A 29 8.52 0.41 17.39
N ALA A 30 8.62 1.34 16.44
CA ALA A 30 9.04 2.71 16.72
C ALA A 30 8.05 3.47 17.62
N VAL A 31 6.74 3.19 17.49
CA VAL A 31 5.71 3.78 18.37
C VAL A 31 5.80 3.20 19.77
N LEU A 32 5.96 1.88 19.90
CA LEU A 32 6.13 1.21 21.21
C LEU A 32 7.37 1.74 21.94
N GLU A 33 8.49 1.89 21.24
CA GLU A 33 9.72 2.45 21.81
C GLU A 33 9.50 3.89 22.33
N ARG A 34 8.74 4.73 21.62
CA ARG A 34 8.40 6.08 22.10
C ARG A 34 7.54 6.06 23.36
N LEU A 35 6.57 5.15 23.43
CA LEU A 35 5.72 4.97 24.61
C LEU A 35 6.52 4.49 25.83
N ASP A 36 7.46 3.56 25.63
CA ASP A 36 8.35 3.08 26.70
C ASP A 36 9.23 4.18 27.28
N HIS A 37 9.58 5.20 26.47
CA HIS A 37 10.31 6.39 26.90
C HIS A 37 9.40 7.51 27.43
N GLY A 38 8.09 7.27 27.59
CA GLY A 38 7.13 8.26 28.08
C GLY A 38 6.87 9.43 27.12
N GLN A 39 7.15 9.26 25.83
CA GLN A 39 6.90 10.28 24.82
C GLN A 39 5.45 10.25 24.34
N ASP A 40 4.89 11.43 24.12
CA ASP A 40 3.56 11.56 23.54
C ASP A 40 3.55 11.14 22.07
N VAL A 41 2.59 10.30 21.71
CA VAL A 41 2.35 9.85 20.33
C VAL A 41 1.11 10.57 19.79
N PRO A 42 1.22 11.35 18.70
CA PRO A 42 0.08 12.04 18.12
C PRO A 42 -1.04 11.07 17.73
N GLY A 43 -2.30 11.46 17.97
CA GLY A 43 -3.47 10.64 17.63
C GLY A 43 -3.56 10.24 16.14
N SER A 44 -3.00 11.06 15.25
CA SER A 44 -2.90 10.75 13.81
C SER A 44 -2.05 9.51 13.53
N VAL A 45 -1.05 9.23 14.35
CA VAL A 45 -0.18 8.05 14.22
C VAL A 45 -0.96 6.79 14.52
N TRP A 46 -1.82 6.79 15.54
CA TRP A 46 -2.71 5.67 15.86
C TRP A 46 -3.67 5.34 14.73
N LEU A 47 -4.24 6.37 14.10
CA LEU A 47 -5.12 6.18 12.95
C LEU A 47 -4.39 5.49 11.80
N VAL A 48 -3.17 5.93 11.47
CA VAL A 48 -2.35 5.32 10.43
C VAL A 48 -1.94 3.88 10.80
N LEU A 49 -1.66 3.64 12.08
CA LEU A 49 -1.32 2.31 12.59
C LEU A 49 -2.46 1.31 12.39
N VAL A 50 -3.72 1.75 12.47
CA VAL A 50 -4.88 0.89 12.21
C VAL A 50 -5.20 0.80 10.72
N LEU A 51 -5.07 1.91 9.97
CA LEU A 51 -5.41 1.95 8.53
C LEU A 51 -4.47 1.11 7.67
N ASN A 52 -3.16 1.21 7.91
CA ASN A 52 -2.14 0.56 7.08
C ASN A 52 -2.31 -0.96 6.93
N PRO A 53 -2.54 -1.75 8.01
CA PRO A 53 -2.75 -3.19 7.86
C PRO A 53 -4.06 -3.51 7.13
N VAL A 54 -5.12 -2.72 7.34
CA VAL A 54 -6.39 -2.87 6.61
C VAL A 54 -6.19 -2.66 5.11
N ILE A 55 -5.47 -1.61 4.72
CA ILE A 55 -5.13 -1.32 3.32
C ILE A 55 -4.32 -2.47 2.73
N ALA A 56 -3.29 -2.96 3.44
CA ALA A 56 -2.46 -4.06 2.97
C ALA A 56 -3.28 -5.34 2.71
N VAL A 57 -4.21 -5.67 3.60
CA VAL A 57 -5.13 -6.81 3.42
C VAL A 57 -6.02 -6.61 2.20
N LEU A 58 -6.60 -5.41 2.03
CA LEU A 58 -7.48 -5.12 0.88
C LEU A 58 -6.71 -5.14 -0.45
N VAL A 59 -5.45 -4.70 -0.48
CA VAL A 59 -4.56 -4.84 -1.65
C VAL A 59 -4.27 -6.31 -1.94
N ALA A 60 -4.00 -7.13 -0.93
CA ALA A 60 -3.80 -8.57 -1.10
C ALA A 60 -5.06 -9.27 -1.65
N VAL A 61 -6.24 -8.88 -1.16
CA VAL A 61 -7.53 -9.34 -1.68
C VAL A 61 -7.68 -8.93 -3.15
N ALA A 62 -7.45 -7.66 -3.48
CA ALA A 62 -7.49 -7.17 -4.86
C ALA A 62 -6.54 -7.95 -5.77
N ALA A 63 -5.32 -8.27 -5.31
CA ALA A 63 -4.36 -9.09 -6.04
C ALA A 63 -4.89 -10.51 -6.32
N GLY A 64 -5.54 -11.14 -5.33
CA GLY A 64 -6.14 -12.47 -5.47
C GLY A 64 -7.24 -12.53 -6.53
N PHE A 65 -8.06 -11.47 -6.61
CA PHE A 65 -9.21 -11.40 -7.53
C PHE A 65 -8.91 -10.71 -8.87
N LEU A 66 -7.71 -10.17 -9.07
CA LEU A 66 -7.32 -9.38 -10.25
C LEU A 66 -7.51 -10.10 -11.61
N ALA A 67 -7.40 -11.43 -11.60
CA ALA A 67 -7.56 -12.27 -12.78
C ALA A 67 -9.03 -12.65 -13.08
N ARG A 68 -9.91 -12.59 -12.08
CA ARG A 68 -11.30 -13.07 -12.17
C ARG A 68 -12.33 -11.97 -12.29
N HIS A 69 -12.06 -10.76 -11.79
CA HIS A 69 -13.05 -9.70 -11.78
C HIS A 69 -12.47 -8.32 -12.09
N ALA A 70 -13.17 -7.55 -12.92
CA ALA A 70 -12.79 -6.19 -13.30
C ALA A 70 -12.82 -5.19 -12.12
N TRP A 71 -13.68 -5.43 -11.11
CA TRP A 71 -13.77 -4.57 -9.91
C TRP A 71 -12.48 -4.59 -9.07
N ALA A 72 -11.72 -5.69 -9.11
CA ALA A 72 -10.48 -5.83 -8.34
C ALA A 72 -9.40 -4.81 -8.77
N ALA A 73 -9.40 -4.41 -10.04
CA ALA A 73 -8.50 -3.36 -10.51
C ALA A 73 -8.88 -1.98 -9.94
N THR A 74 -10.17 -1.68 -9.80
CA THR A 74 -10.64 -0.42 -9.21
C THR A 74 -10.37 -0.40 -7.71
N LEU A 75 -10.60 -1.53 -7.02
CA LEU A 75 -10.27 -1.67 -5.60
C LEU A 75 -8.77 -1.47 -5.35
N GLY A 76 -7.91 -2.10 -6.16
CA GLY A 76 -6.46 -1.94 -6.06
C GLY A 76 -6.05 -0.47 -6.13
N VAL A 77 -6.48 0.25 -7.18
CA VAL A 77 -6.18 1.68 -7.34
C VAL A 77 -6.70 2.52 -6.17
N ALA A 78 -7.93 2.26 -5.70
CA ALA A 78 -8.48 2.98 -4.55
C ALA A 78 -7.64 2.76 -3.29
N MET A 79 -7.20 1.53 -3.03
CA MET A 79 -6.36 1.21 -1.88
C MET A 79 -4.96 1.82 -1.99
N GLU A 80 -4.38 1.87 -3.19
CA GLU A 80 -3.09 2.56 -3.40
C GLU A 80 -3.18 4.05 -3.09
N VAL A 81 -4.27 4.71 -3.50
CA VAL A 81 -4.47 6.15 -3.23
C VAL A 81 -4.60 6.38 -1.72
N ILE A 82 -5.41 5.58 -1.03
CA ILE A 82 -5.58 5.69 0.43
C ILE A 82 -4.25 5.39 1.14
N GLY A 83 -3.52 4.37 0.69
CA GLY A 83 -2.19 4.02 1.20
C GLY A 83 -1.18 5.16 1.04
N ALA A 84 -1.14 5.81 -0.13
CA ALA A 84 -0.25 6.94 -0.39
C ALA A 84 -0.58 8.15 0.51
N VAL A 85 -1.86 8.45 0.75
CA VAL A 85 -2.28 9.52 1.67
C VAL A 85 -1.90 9.17 3.11
N SER A 86 -2.12 7.93 3.55
CA SER A 86 -1.73 7.45 4.88
C SER A 86 -0.21 7.54 5.10
N ALA A 87 0.56 7.15 4.08
CA ALA A 87 2.01 7.24 4.09
C ALA A 87 2.50 8.69 4.12
N LEU A 88 1.83 9.62 3.41
CA LEU A 88 2.14 11.05 3.48
C LEU A 88 1.97 11.60 4.91
N ILE A 89 0.88 11.23 5.60
CA ILE A 89 0.67 11.60 7.01
C ILE A 89 1.79 11.05 7.90
N SER A 90 2.25 9.82 7.65
CA SER A 90 3.40 9.24 8.36
C SER A 90 4.70 10.02 8.15
N VAL A 91 4.97 10.45 6.91
CA VAL A 91 6.16 11.28 6.62
C VAL A 91 6.08 12.62 7.35
N LEU A 92 4.92 13.29 7.32
CA LEU A 92 4.71 14.56 8.00
C LEU A 92 4.80 14.47 9.53
N THR A 93 4.59 13.28 10.09
CA THR A 93 4.72 13.00 11.54
C THR A 93 6.11 12.49 11.94
N GLY A 94 7.08 12.49 11.00
CA GLY A 94 8.48 12.16 11.24
C GLY A 94 8.87 10.71 10.96
N TYR A 95 7.99 9.90 10.36
CA TYR A 95 8.27 8.52 9.96
C TYR A 95 8.70 8.45 8.48
N TYR A 96 9.93 8.84 8.18
CA TYR A 96 10.45 8.94 6.81
C TYR A 96 10.48 7.63 6.02
N GLN A 97 10.50 6.47 6.70
CA GLN A 97 10.39 5.17 6.05
C GLN A 97 9.11 5.01 5.23
N ALA A 98 8.07 5.80 5.52
CA ALA A 98 6.82 5.81 4.76
C ALA A 98 6.97 6.35 3.33
N VAL A 99 8.07 7.03 2.99
CA VAL A 99 8.37 7.44 1.61
C VAL A 99 8.47 6.23 0.68
N VAL A 100 9.01 5.10 1.15
CA VAL A 100 9.11 3.86 0.37
C VAL A 100 7.72 3.33 0.00
N ALA A 101 6.75 3.41 0.93
CA ALA A 101 5.38 3.00 0.68
C ALA A 101 4.70 3.87 -0.40
N ILE A 102 4.98 5.18 -0.43
CA ILE A 102 4.49 6.08 -1.48
C ILE A 102 5.05 5.67 -2.86
N LEU A 103 6.34 5.40 -2.95
CA LEU A 103 6.98 4.99 -4.20
C LEU A 103 6.40 3.66 -4.74
N LEU A 104 6.17 2.70 -3.84
CA LEU A 104 5.52 1.43 -4.19
C LEU A 104 4.10 1.65 -4.72
N ALA A 105 3.30 2.47 -4.02
CA ALA A 105 1.93 2.77 -4.43
C ALA A 105 1.86 3.39 -5.83
N ILE A 106 2.77 4.33 -6.13
CA ILE A 106 2.89 4.93 -7.46
C ILE A 106 3.21 3.85 -8.50
N ALA A 107 4.17 2.96 -8.22
CA ALA A 107 4.54 1.89 -9.15
C ALA A 107 3.35 0.98 -9.47
N VAL A 108 2.54 0.59 -8.47
CA VAL A 108 1.34 -0.24 -8.68
C VAL A 108 0.26 0.50 -9.44
N ILE A 109 -0.04 1.76 -9.12
CA ILE A 109 -0.98 2.57 -9.88
C ILE A 109 -0.55 2.63 -11.35
N THR A 110 0.73 2.88 -11.62
CA THR A 110 1.26 2.98 -12.98
C THR A 110 1.10 1.67 -13.75
N LEU A 111 1.36 0.53 -13.09
CA LEU A 111 1.16 -0.80 -13.68
C LEU A 111 -0.32 -1.11 -13.96
N ILE A 112 -1.23 -0.76 -13.05
CA ILE A 112 -2.67 -0.98 -13.23
C ILE A 112 -3.24 -0.05 -14.30
N VAL A 113 -2.82 1.21 -14.35
CA VAL A 113 -3.27 2.19 -15.36
C VAL A 113 -2.77 1.81 -16.75
N ARG A 114 -1.49 1.39 -16.88
CA ARG A 114 -0.96 0.85 -18.14
C ARG A 114 -1.73 -0.39 -18.62
N ARG A 115 -2.28 -1.20 -17.72
CA ARG A 115 -3.18 -2.33 -18.07
C ARG A 115 -4.51 -1.86 -18.69
N ARG A 116 -5.01 -0.67 -18.31
CA ARG A 116 -6.32 -0.16 -18.76
C ARG A 116 -6.27 0.58 -20.10
N GLN A 117 -5.10 0.98 -20.58
CA GLN A 117 -4.96 1.58 -21.90
C GLN A 117 -4.93 0.47 -22.97
N PRO A 118 -5.90 0.41 -23.91
CA PRO A 118 -5.74 -0.42 -25.09
C PRO A 118 -4.50 0.08 -25.85
N ALA A 119 -3.69 -0.85 -26.36
CA ALA A 119 -2.59 -0.54 -27.25
C ALA A 119 -3.12 0.38 -28.36
N VAL A 120 -2.71 1.65 -28.33
CA VAL A 120 -2.78 2.49 -29.52
C VAL A 120 -1.54 2.13 -30.31
N VAL A 121 -1.78 1.77 -31.57
CA VAL A 121 -0.87 1.29 -32.63
C VAL A 121 -0.74 -0.23 -32.71
#